data_AF-A0A7X1B7T7-F1
#
_entry.id   AF-A0A7X1B7T7-F1
#
_cell.length_a   1.000
_cell.length_b   1.000
_cell.length_c   1.000
_cell.angle_alpha   90.00
_cell.angle_beta   90.00
_cell.angle_gamma   90.00
#
_symmetry.space_group_name_H-M   'P 1'
#
loop_
_entity.id
_entity.type
_entity.pdbx_description
1 polymer ?
#
loop_
_entity_poly.entity_id
_entity_poly.type
_entity_poly.pdbx_seq_one_letter_code
_entity_poly.pdbx_strand_id
1 'polypeptide(L)'
;MKTFKSTFNCYLILCLCTIAAAFFLLGYEGLQTQREQISKALGMPPEYFWILGSVITLVILSLLLSALHARLTKPIKDLCNQCKLGLVTETFASKQFSEVKTIREYIRLTQDRAETRAGQIEKMETELFSTRKERDRSFRKVEEFEDLVASYVRIRAELNIDNSSLRRENQRLNEQIDALRRKEFGTSSAKRLHSLD
;
A
#
# COMPACT_ATOMS: atom_id res chain seq x y z
N MET A 1 15.30 -21.94 30.72
CA MET A 1 16.11 -20.78 30.30
C MET A 1 16.08 -19.72 31.41
N LYS A 2 17.25 -19.18 31.80
CA LYS A 2 17.33 -18.10 32.79
C LYS A 2 16.83 -16.81 32.14
N THR A 3 15.83 -16.16 32.72
CA THR A 3 15.33 -14.86 32.25
C THR A 3 16.41 -13.77 32.41
N PHE A 4 16.26 -12.63 31.73
CA PHE A 4 17.15 -11.46 31.89
C PHE A 4 17.31 -11.08 33.37
N LYS A 5 16.20 -11.05 34.10
CA LYS A 5 16.15 -10.81 35.55
C LYS A 5 16.88 -11.89 36.37
N SER A 6 16.73 -13.16 36.00
CA SER A 6 17.45 -14.28 36.64
C SER A 6 18.95 -14.23 36.38
N THR A 7 19.36 -13.83 35.18
CA THR A 7 20.78 -13.71 34.80
C THR A 7 21.42 -12.55 35.54
N PHE A 8 20.75 -11.40 35.59
CA PHE A 8 21.21 -10.24 36.36
C PHE A 8 21.33 -10.55 37.85
N ASN A 9 20.29 -11.16 38.45
CA ASN A 9 20.32 -11.54 39.87
C ASN A 9 21.42 -12.57 40.18
N CYS A 10 21.65 -13.54 39.29
CA CYS A 10 22.72 -14.52 39.45
C CYS A 10 24.11 -13.85 39.44
N TYR A 11 24.33 -12.86 38.59
CA TYR A 11 25.59 -12.10 38.55
C TYR A 11 25.75 -11.17 39.75
N LEU A 12 24.67 -10.51 40.20
CA LEU A 12 24.69 -9.67 41.39
C LEU A 12 25.03 -10.49 42.64
N ILE A 13 24.45 -11.68 42.77
CA ILE A 13 24.81 -12.64 43.83
C ILE A 13 26.28 -13.07 43.69
N LEU A 14 26.79 -13.33 42.48
CA LEU A 14 28.18 -13.72 42.27
C LEU A 14 29.16 -12.60 42.66
N CYS A 15 28.83 -11.34 42.36
CA CYS A 15 29.59 -10.17 42.81
C CYS A 15 29.57 -10.02 44.33
N LEU A 16 28.40 -10.21 44.97
CA LEU A 16 28.31 -10.18 46.43
C LEU A 16 29.09 -11.32 47.09
N CYS A 17 29.05 -12.53 46.54
CA CYS A 17 29.81 -13.67 47.04
C CYS A 17 31.32 -13.48 46.89
N THR A 18 31.79 -12.90 45.77
CA THR A 18 33.23 -12.61 45.58
C THR A 18 33.73 -11.55 46.55
N ILE A 19 32.93 -10.50 46.79
CA ILE A 19 33.23 -9.47 47.80
C ILE A 19 33.25 -10.09 49.20
N ALA A 20 32.22 -10.87 49.56
CA ALA A 20 32.13 -11.52 50.86
C ALA A 20 33.28 -12.52 51.10
N ALA A 21 33.65 -13.32 50.10
CA ALA A 21 34.76 -14.26 50.18
C ALA A 21 36.10 -13.55 50.38
N ALA A 22 36.30 -12.40 49.73
CA ALA A 22 37.51 -11.60 49.90
C ALA A 22 37.61 -11.00 51.31
N PHE A 23 36.51 -10.44 51.83
CA PHE A 23 36.46 -9.98 53.21
C PHE A 23 36.67 -11.11 54.21
N PHE A 24 36.14 -12.31 53.95
CA PHE A 24 36.34 -13.47 54.80
C PHE A 24 37.80 -13.92 54.79
N LEU A 25 38.42 -14.07 53.61
CA LEU A 25 39.84 -14.46 53.48
C LEU A 25 40.79 -13.45 54.13
N LEU A 26 40.47 -12.16 54.06
CA LEU A 26 41.26 -11.11 54.69
C LEU A 26 40.92 -10.91 56.18
N GLY A 27 39.71 -11.26 56.64
CA GLY A 27 39.30 -11.12 58.04
C GLY A 27 39.55 -12.36 58.90
N TYR A 28 39.78 -13.53 58.30
CA TYR A 28 39.88 -14.79 59.04
C TYR A 28 41.23 -14.94 59.74
N GLU A 29 41.20 -14.89 61.07
CA GLU A 29 42.38 -14.94 61.96
C GLU A 29 43.16 -16.27 61.84
N GLY A 30 42.48 -17.39 61.55
CA GLY A 30 43.15 -18.68 61.37
C GLY A 30 44.12 -18.76 60.18
N LEU A 31 44.06 -17.78 59.26
CA LEU A 31 45.00 -17.66 58.13
C LEU A 31 46.20 -16.76 58.42
N GLN A 32 46.31 -16.18 59.62
CA GLN A 32 47.35 -15.21 59.96
C GLN A 32 48.76 -15.78 59.83
N THR A 33 48.97 -17.04 60.26
CA THR A 33 50.26 -17.74 60.13
C THR A 33 50.68 -17.94 58.68
N GLN A 34 49.73 -18.24 57.78
CA GLN A 34 50.02 -18.35 56.35
C GLN A 34 50.33 -16.98 55.72
N ARG A 35 49.61 -15.92 56.14
CA ARG A 35 49.89 -14.56 55.68
C ARG A 35 51.28 -14.09 56.09
N GLU A 36 51.72 -14.41 57.30
CA GLU A 36 53.08 -14.11 57.76
C GLU A 36 54.16 -14.88 56.98
N GLN A 37 53.91 -16.14 56.63
CA GLN A 37 54.83 -16.92 55.79
C GLN A 37 54.94 -16.34 54.37
N ILE A 38 53.81 -15.97 53.76
CA ILE A 38 53.78 -15.37 52.42
C ILE A 38 54.37 -13.95 52.46
N SER A 39 54.12 -13.18 53.52
CA SER A 39 54.73 -11.86 53.78
C SER A 39 56.24 -11.93 53.85
N LYS A 40 56.79 -12.91 54.59
CA LYS A 40 58.24 -13.15 54.64
C LYS A 40 58.81 -13.56 53.28
N ALA A 41 58.10 -14.39 52.52
CA ALA A 41 58.53 -14.82 51.20
C ALA A 41 58.52 -13.69 50.15
N LEU A 42 57.57 -12.76 50.25
CA LEU A 42 57.45 -11.59 49.37
C LEU A 42 58.20 -10.36 49.86
N GLY A 43 58.79 -10.39 51.05
CA GLY A 43 59.51 -9.26 51.65
C GLY A 43 58.63 -8.04 51.94
N MET A 44 57.31 -8.22 52.03
CA MET A 44 56.34 -7.13 52.25
C MET A 44 55.74 -7.21 53.64
N PRO A 45 55.54 -6.07 54.35
CA PRO A 45 54.85 -6.08 55.63
C PRO A 45 53.43 -6.65 55.50
N PRO A 46 52.98 -7.45 56.48
CA PRO A 46 51.70 -8.17 56.40
C PRO A 46 50.49 -7.23 56.28
N GLU A 47 50.62 -5.98 56.73
CA GLU A 47 49.63 -4.91 56.59
C GLU A 47 49.32 -4.57 55.12
N TYR A 48 50.26 -4.78 54.20
CA TYR A 48 50.08 -4.49 52.78
C TYR A 48 49.36 -5.60 51.99
N PHE A 49 49.06 -6.74 52.61
CA PHE A 49 48.28 -7.81 51.95
C PHE A 49 46.87 -7.37 51.53
N TRP A 50 46.29 -6.42 52.25
CA TRP A 50 44.99 -5.83 51.92
C TRP A 50 45.03 -5.09 50.57
N ILE A 51 46.16 -4.48 50.22
CA ILE A 51 46.36 -3.83 48.92
C ILE A 51 46.39 -4.89 47.82
N LEU A 52 47.13 -5.98 48.01
CA LEU A 52 47.18 -7.05 47.01
C LEU A 52 45.82 -7.73 46.81
N GLY A 53 45.12 -8.02 47.92
CA GLY A 53 43.78 -8.63 47.90
C GLY A 53 42.71 -7.73 47.26
N SER A 54 42.77 -6.42 47.51
CA SER A 54 41.86 -5.45 46.89
C SER A 54 42.10 -5.30 45.38
N VAL A 55 43.36 -5.33 44.92
CA VAL A 55 43.68 -5.29 43.49
C VAL A 55 43.16 -6.55 42.77
N ILE A 56 43.36 -7.74 43.35
CA ILE A 56 42.87 -9.00 42.77
C ILE A 56 41.34 -9.01 42.68
N THR A 57 40.65 -8.55 43.73
CA THR A 57 39.18 -8.46 43.70
C THR A 57 38.66 -7.47 42.67
N LEU A 58 39.32 -6.32 42.50
CA LEU A 58 38.96 -5.34 41.46
C LEU A 58 39.12 -5.91 40.05
N VAL A 59 40.18 -6.69 39.79
CA VAL A 59 40.38 -7.36 38.50
C VAL A 59 39.29 -8.42 38.25
N ILE A 60 38.92 -9.20 39.27
CA ILE A 60 37.85 -10.19 39.15
C ILE A 60 36.50 -9.51 38.88
N LEU A 61 36.20 -8.41 39.57
CA LEU A 61 34.99 -7.62 39.36
C LEU A 61 34.94 -7.01 37.95
N SER A 62 36.05 -6.47 37.44
CA SER A 62 36.09 -5.87 36.09
C SER A 62 35.89 -6.91 34.99
N LEU A 63 36.45 -8.11 35.15
CA LEU A 63 36.24 -9.24 34.25
C LEU A 63 34.78 -9.74 34.29
N LEU A 64 34.18 -9.83 35.49
CA LEU A 64 32.77 -10.19 35.65
C LEU A 64 31.85 -9.16 34.99
N LEU A 65 32.15 -7.86 35.15
CA LEU A 65 31.39 -6.77 34.55
C LEU A 65 31.47 -6.82 33.01
N SER A 66 32.66 -7.07 32.48
CA SER A 66 32.90 -7.21 31.03
C SER A 66 32.15 -8.42 30.46
N ALA A 67 32.17 -9.55 31.15
CA ALA A 67 31.41 -10.74 30.77
C ALA A 67 29.89 -10.51 30.81
N LEU A 68 29.41 -9.79 31.83
CA LEU A 68 28.00 -9.41 31.97
C LEU A 68 27.59 -8.47 30.82
N HIS A 69 28.39 -7.45 30.52
CA HIS A 69 28.16 -6.55 29.41
C HIS A 69 28.11 -7.31 28.08
N ALA A 70 29.04 -8.24 27.83
CA ALA A 70 29.02 -9.05 26.61
C ALA A 70 27.75 -9.90 26.50
N ARG A 71 27.27 -10.49 27.60
CA ARG A 71 26.07 -11.34 27.63
C ARG A 71 24.75 -10.57 27.55
N LEU A 72 24.69 -9.35 28.08
CA LEU A 72 23.48 -8.51 28.02
C LEU A 72 23.39 -7.74 26.70
N THR A 73 24.51 -7.20 26.24
CA THR A 73 24.51 -6.20 25.17
C THR A 73 24.57 -6.84 23.78
N LYS A 74 25.21 -8.00 23.62
CA LYS A 74 25.20 -8.76 22.35
C LYS A 74 23.78 -9.14 21.91
N PRO A 75 22.94 -9.82 22.73
CA PRO A 75 21.60 -10.21 22.29
C PRO A 75 20.70 -9.00 22.01
N ILE A 76 20.86 -7.89 22.74
CA ILE A 76 20.10 -6.65 22.47
C ILE A 76 20.53 -6.00 21.16
N LYS A 77 21.85 -5.92 20.89
CA LYS A 77 22.37 -5.41 19.60
C LYS A 77 21.96 -6.30 18.43
N ASP A 78 22.02 -7.61 18.58
CA ASP A 78 21.61 -8.55 17.55
C ASP A 78 20.12 -8.45 17.27
N LEU A 79 19.27 -8.33 18.29
CA LEU A 79 17.83 -8.10 18.12
C LEU A 79 17.55 -6.76 17.41
N CYS A 80 18.25 -5.69 17.80
CA CYS A 80 18.10 -4.38 17.18
C CYS A 80 18.52 -4.40 15.70
N ASN A 81 19.60 -5.11 15.37
CA ASN A 81 20.06 -5.30 14.00
C ASN A 81 19.09 -6.16 13.17
N GLN A 82 18.54 -7.23 13.75
CA GLN A 82 17.51 -8.05 13.09
C GLN A 82 16.21 -7.28 12.84
N CYS A 83 15.79 -6.43 13.78
CA CYS A 83 14.66 -5.52 13.57
C CYS A 83 14.91 -4.51 12.43
N LYS A 84 16.13 -3.96 12.32
CA LYS A 84 16.51 -3.06 11.22
C LYS A 84 16.51 -3.76 9.85
N LEU A 85 16.85 -5.04 9.81
CA LEU A 85 16.94 -5.82 8.58
C LEU A 85 15.61 -6.46 8.16
N GLY A 86 14.53 -6.30 8.95
CA GLY A 86 13.23 -6.91 8.67
C GLY A 86 13.21 -8.44 8.76
N LEU A 87 14.32 -9.07 9.13
CA LEU A 87 14.53 -10.50 9.19
C LEU A 87 14.63 -10.93 10.65
N VAL A 88 13.48 -11.20 11.28
CA VAL A 88 13.49 -11.77 12.62
C VAL A 88 13.52 -13.29 12.50
N THR A 89 14.73 -13.85 12.54
CA THR A 89 14.99 -15.29 12.58
C THR A 89 14.27 -15.98 13.76
N GLU A 90 13.73 -17.17 13.51
CA GLU A 90 12.93 -17.97 14.45
C GLU A 90 13.69 -18.50 15.68
N THR A 91 15.00 -18.26 15.79
CA THR A 91 15.84 -18.76 16.89
C THR A 91 15.48 -18.20 18.28
N PHE A 92 14.63 -17.18 18.38
CA PHE A 92 14.07 -16.66 19.65
C PHE A 92 12.63 -17.14 19.96
N ALA A 93 12.13 -18.17 19.28
CA ALA A 93 10.75 -18.66 19.38
C ALA A 93 10.34 -19.26 20.75
N SER A 94 11.23 -19.35 21.75
CA SER A 94 10.88 -19.93 23.05
C SER A 94 10.23 -18.90 23.99
N LYS A 95 8.91 -18.78 23.89
CA LYS A 95 7.94 -18.28 24.91
C LYS A 95 8.08 -16.86 25.48
N GLN A 96 9.18 -16.14 25.29
CA GLN A 96 9.40 -14.83 25.93
C GLN A 96 8.81 -13.62 25.18
N PHE A 97 8.18 -13.84 24.02
CA PHE A 97 7.67 -12.77 23.16
C PHE A 97 6.28 -13.08 22.57
N SER A 98 5.31 -13.49 23.41
CA SER A 98 3.92 -13.64 22.95
C SER A 98 3.39 -12.36 22.31
N GLU A 99 3.74 -11.19 22.87
CA GLU A 99 3.35 -9.89 22.34
C GLU A 99 3.95 -9.62 20.95
N VAL A 100 5.22 -9.97 20.72
CA VAL A 100 5.85 -9.80 19.39
C VAL A 100 5.23 -10.76 18.38
N LYS A 101 4.83 -11.97 18.80
CA LYS A 101 4.08 -12.88 17.94
C LYS A 101 2.73 -12.26 17.56
N THR A 102 1.97 -11.73 18.52
CA THR A 102 0.69 -11.05 18.27
C THR A 102 0.85 -9.85 17.35
N ILE A 103 1.89 -9.02 17.56
CA ILE A 103 2.18 -7.87 16.70
C ILE A 103 2.51 -8.33 15.27
N ARG A 104 3.30 -9.40 15.12
CA ARG A 104 3.63 -9.94 13.79
C ARG A 104 2.40 -10.51 13.08
N GLU A 105 1.55 -11.23 13.81
CA GLU A 105 0.27 -11.74 13.31
C GLU A 105 -0.64 -10.59 12.86
N TYR A 106 -0.71 -9.52 13.66
CA TYR A 106 -1.48 -8.31 13.35
C TYR A 106 -0.96 -7.59 12.10
N ILE A 107 0.36 -7.42 11.97
CA ILE A 107 0.98 -6.82 10.79
C ILE A 107 0.66 -7.65 9.55
N ARG A 108 0.81 -8.98 9.63
CA ARG A 108 0.48 -9.89 8.53
C ARG A 108 -0.98 -9.77 8.10
N LEU A 109 -1.92 -9.84 9.05
CA LEU A 109 -3.35 -9.66 8.76
C LEU A 109 -3.67 -8.29 8.16
N THR A 110 -2.95 -7.25 8.58
CA THR A 110 -3.12 -5.90 8.04
C THR A 110 -2.61 -5.81 6.62
N GLN A 111 -1.48 -6.47 6.31
CA GLN A 111 -0.93 -6.55 4.96
C GLN A 111 -1.87 -7.32 4.02
N ASP A 112 -2.39 -8.49 4.44
CA ASP A 112 -3.34 -9.28 3.65
C ASP A 112 -4.62 -8.47 3.33
N ARG A 113 -5.11 -7.69 4.30
CA ARG A 113 -6.25 -6.76 4.09
C ARG A 113 -5.90 -5.63 3.12
N ALA A 114 -4.70 -5.07 3.22
CA ALA A 114 -4.25 -4.02 2.33
C ALA A 114 -4.15 -4.52 0.88
N GLU A 115 -3.58 -5.70 0.66
CA GLU A 115 -3.51 -6.35 -0.66
C GLU A 115 -4.89 -6.64 -1.22
N THR A 116 -5.82 -7.14 -0.39
CA THR A 116 -7.21 -7.36 -0.81
C THR A 116 -7.89 -6.06 -1.23
N ARG A 117 -7.70 -4.98 -0.47
CA ARG A 117 -8.24 -3.66 -0.82
C ARG A 117 -7.62 -3.09 -2.09
N ALA A 118 -6.31 -3.25 -2.28
CA ALA A 118 -5.63 -2.83 -3.50
C ALA A 118 -6.21 -3.54 -4.72
N GLY A 119 -6.42 -4.86 -4.64
CA GLY A 119 -7.06 -5.61 -5.73
C GLY A 119 -8.53 -5.22 -5.97
N GLN A 120 -9.27 -4.81 -4.94
CA GLN A 120 -10.63 -4.26 -5.12
C GLN A 120 -10.61 -2.89 -5.81
N ILE A 121 -9.67 -2.02 -5.46
CA ILE A 121 -9.50 -0.70 -6.09
C ILE A 121 -9.17 -0.88 -7.58
N GLU A 122 -8.22 -1.75 -7.92
CA GLU A 122 -7.85 -2.03 -9.31
C GLU A 122 -9.04 -2.53 -10.15
N LYS A 123 -9.89 -3.39 -9.58
CA LYS A 123 -11.13 -3.83 -10.23
C LYS A 123 -12.10 -2.68 -10.47
N MET A 124 -12.34 -1.84 -9.45
CA MET A 124 -13.21 -0.67 -9.59
C MET A 124 -12.66 0.33 -10.61
N GLU A 125 -11.35 0.55 -10.66
CA GLU A 125 -10.72 1.41 -11.67
C GLU A 125 -10.94 0.86 -13.08
N THR A 126 -10.82 -0.45 -13.26
CA THR A 126 -11.08 -1.13 -14.53
C THR A 126 -12.55 -0.98 -14.97
N GLU A 127 -13.50 -1.14 -14.05
CA GLU A 127 -14.94 -0.95 -14.29
C GLU A 127 -15.30 0.51 -14.61
N LEU A 128 -14.67 1.47 -13.92
CA LEU A 128 -14.84 2.89 -14.23
C LEU A 128 -14.31 3.23 -15.61
N PHE A 129 -13.16 2.67 -15.99
CA PHE A 129 -12.59 2.86 -17.32
C PHE A 129 -13.49 2.29 -18.41
N SER A 130 -14.02 1.07 -18.23
CA SER A 130 -14.92 0.44 -19.19
C SER A 130 -16.23 1.23 -19.35
N THR A 131 -16.79 1.71 -18.24
CA THR A 131 -18.01 2.53 -18.22
C THR A 131 -17.78 3.89 -18.90
N ARG A 132 -16.64 4.55 -18.65
CA ARG A 132 -16.27 5.78 -19.37
C ARG A 132 -16.17 5.54 -20.86
N LYS A 133 -15.52 4.45 -21.27
CA LYS A 133 -15.40 4.08 -22.69
C LYS A 133 -16.75 3.80 -23.34
N GLU A 134 -17.67 3.15 -22.64
CA GLU A 134 -19.02 2.90 -23.14
C GLU A 134 -19.83 4.20 -23.27
N ARG A 135 -19.76 5.06 -22.26
CA ARG A 135 -20.38 6.39 -22.28
C ARG A 135 -19.88 7.22 -23.47
N ASP A 136 -18.57 7.23 -23.72
CA ASP A 136 -18.00 7.98 -24.85
C ASP A 136 -18.45 7.41 -26.21
N ARG A 137 -18.64 6.09 -26.32
CA ARG A 137 -19.27 5.47 -27.51
C ARG A 137 -20.72 5.88 -27.67
N SER A 138 -21.49 5.94 -26.58
CA SER A 138 -22.88 6.39 -26.62
C SER A 138 -23.00 7.84 -27.06
N PHE A 139 -22.10 8.73 -26.61
CA PHE A 139 -22.08 10.11 -27.09
C PHE A 139 -21.83 10.22 -28.59
N ARG A 140 -20.90 9.44 -29.14
CA ARG A 140 -20.67 9.40 -30.60
C ARG A 140 -21.91 8.94 -31.37
N LYS A 141 -22.63 7.94 -30.85
CA LYS A 141 -23.90 7.51 -31.46
C LYS A 141 -24.96 8.61 -31.46
N VAL A 142 -25.04 9.40 -30.39
CA VAL A 142 -25.97 10.55 -30.32
C VAL A 142 -25.61 11.59 -31.37
N GLU A 143 -24.33 11.91 -31.53
CA GLU A 143 -23.83 12.81 -32.58
C GLU A 143 -24.19 12.29 -34.00
N GLU A 144 -23.97 10.99 -34.26
CA GLU A 144 -24.40 10.36 -35.52
C GLU A 144 -25.91 10.45 -35.76
N PHE A 145 -26.74 10.32 -34.71
CA PHE A 145 -28.19 10.48 -34.82
C PHE A 145 -28.59 11.93 -35.08
N GLU A 146 -27.94 12.90 -34.45
CA GLU A 146 -28.18 14.33 -34.68
C GLU A 146 -27.87 14.70 -36.13
N ASP A 147 -26.75 14.21 -36.68
CA ASP A 147 -26.38 14.37 -38.09
C ASP A 147 -27.42 13.75 -39.02
N LEU A 148 -27.89 12.54 -38.71
CA LEU A 148 -28.91 11.86 -39.50
C LEU A 148 -30.24 12.62 -39.49
N VAL A 149 -30.65 13.14 -38.33
CA VAL A 149 -31.87 13.97 -38.20
C VAL A 149 -31.73 15.25 -39.01
N ALA A 150 -30.58 15.93 -38.95
CA ALA A 150 -30.31 17.13 -39.72
C ALA A 150 -30.37 16.86 -41.24
N SER A 151 -29.79 15.74 -41.69
CA SER A 151 -29.87 15.29 -43.08
C SER A 151 -31.31 14.99 -43.50
N TYR A 152 -32.07 14.26 -42.68
CA TYR A 152 -33.47 13.97 -42.94
C TYR A 152 -34.33 15.24 -43.06
N VAL A 153 -34.13 16.21 -42.16
CA VAL A 153 -34.83 17.50 -42.22
C VAL A 153 -34.52 18.25 -43.52
N ARG A 154 -33.25 18.25 -43.96
CA ARG A 154 -32.84 18.86 -45.22
C ARG A 154 -33.52 18.19 -46.42
N ILE A 155 -33.43 16.87 -46.53
CA ILE A 155 -34.06 16.10 -47.61
C ILE A 155 -35.57 16.34 -47.63
N ARG A 156 -36.21 16.38 -46.46
CA ARG A 156 -37.66 16.66 -46.36
C ARG A 156 -38.00 18.07 -46.86
N ALA A 157 -37.17 19.07 -46.58
CA ALA A 157 -37.36 20.43 -47.07
C ALA A 157 -37.21 20.49 -48.60
N GLU A 158 -36.18 19.86 -49.15
CA GLU A 158 -35.96 19.75 -50.60
C GLU A 158 -37.15 19.06 -51.30
N LEU A 159 -37.59 17.91 -50.80
CA LEU A 159 -38.76 17.21 -51.33
C LEU A 159 -40.04 18.04 -51.28
N ASN A 160 -40.21 18.88 -50.25
CA ASN A 160 -41.37 19.75 -50.15
C ASN A 160 -41.33 20.89 -51.17
N ILE A 161 -40.14 21.43 -51.43
CA ILE A 161 -39.91 22.42 -52.49
C ILE A 161 -40.24 21.79 -53.85
N ASP A 162 -39.70 20.60 -54.14
CA ASP A 162 -39.94 19.89 -55.39
C ASP A 162 -41.42 19.57 -55.59
N ASN A 163 -42.10 19.07 -54.55
CA ASN A 163 -43.53 18.78 -54.61
C ASN A 163 -44.35 20.06 -54.88
N SER A 164 -43.98 21.18 -54.26
CA SER A 164 -44.63 22.47 -54.52
C SER A 164 -44.42 22.95 -55.96
N SER A 165 -43.23 22.72 -56.52
CA SER A 165 -42.89 23.04 -57.91
C SER A 165 -43.72 22.18 -58.87
N LEU A 166 -43.77 20.87 -58.66
CA LEU A 166 -44.55 19.92 -59.46
C LEU A 166 -46.05 20.21 -59.41
N ARG A 167 -46.58 20.67 -58.26
CA ARG A 167 -48.00 21.08 -58.17
C ARG A 167 -48.28 22.32 -59.01
N ARG A 168 -47.40 23.32 -58.98
CA ARG A 168 -47.53 24.53 -59.82
C ARG A 168 -47.43 24.19 -61.30
N GLU A 169 -46.52 23.31 -61.68
CA GLU A 169 -46.37 22.86 -63.06
C GLU A 169 -47.59 22.08 -63.54
N ASN A 170 -48.09 21.13 -62.74
CA ASN A 170 -49.34 20.42 -63.04
C ASN A 170 -50.52 21.38 -63.21
N GLN A 171 -50.64 22.38 -62.34
CA GLN A 171 -51.68 23.40 -62.47
C GLN A 171 -51.55 24.17 -63.79
N ARG A 172 -50.34 24.63 -64.12
CA ARG A 172 -50.06 25.33 -65.38
C ARG A 172 -50.40 24.47 -66.61
N LEU A 173 -50.03 23.19 -66.58
CA LEU A 173 -50.34 22.25 -67.67
C LEU A 173 -51.85 22.01 -67.79
N ASN A 174 -52.57 21.87 -66.67
CA ASN A 174 -54.03 21.74 -66.69
C ASN A 174 -54.71 23.00 -67.26
N GLU A 175 -54.25 24.19 -66.89
CA GLU A 175 -54.75 25.45 -67.45
C GLU A 175 -54.50 25.53 -68.97
N GLN A 176 -53.36 25.05 -69.45
CA GLN A 176 -53.06 24.96 -70.90
C GLN A 176 -53.97 23.96 -71.61
N ILE A 177 -54.19 22.77 -71.03
CA ILE A 177 -55.10 21.76 -71.57
C ILE A 177 -56.52 22.32 -71.67
N ASP A 178 -57.01 22.98 -70.63
CA ASP A 178 -58.34 23.59 -70.63
C ASP A 178 -58.44 24.73 -71.65
N ALA A 179 -57.40 25.55 -71.80
CA ALA A 179 -57.35 26.58 -72.83
C ALA A 179 -57.37 25.99 -74.25
N LEU A 180 -56.66 24.88 -74.50
CA LEU A 180 -56.69 24.15 -75.77
C LEU A 180 -58.07 23.56 -76.03
N ARG A 181 -58.68 22.90 -75.04
CA ARG A 181 -60.06 22.38 -75.16
C ARG A 181 -61.04 23.50 -75.50
N ARG A 182 -60.98 24.65 -74.83
CA ARG A 182 -61.84 25.80 -75.16
C ARG A 182 -61.65 26.30 -76.60
N LYS A 183 -60.41 26.32 -77.10
CA LYS A 183 -60.12 26.67 -78.50
C LYS A 183 -60.68 25.64 -79.48
N GLU A 184 -60.57 24.35 -79.18
CA GLU A 184 -61.13 23.27 -80.02
C GLU A 184 -62.66 23.28 -80.06
N PHE A 185 -63.32 23.55 -78.93
CA PHE A 185 -64.77 23.72 -78.88
C PHE A 185 -65.24 25.00 -79.60
N GLY A 186 -64.51 26.12 -79.44
CA GLY A 186 -64.83 27.37 -80.14
C GLY A 186 -64.65 27.27 -81.66
N THR A 187 -63.63 26.55 -82.13
CA THR A 187 -63.40 26.32 -83.57
C THR A 187 -64.36 25.27 -84.16
N SER A 188 -64.78 24.27 -83.38
CA SER A 188 -65.81 23.31 -83.80
C SER A 188 -67.20 23.95 -83.88
N SER A 189 -67.55 24.87 -82.97
CA SER A 189 -68.80 25.65 -83.08
C SER A 189 -68.76 26.65 -84.24
N ALA A 190 -67.61 27.28 -84.51
CA ALA A 190 -67.45 28.17 -85.67
C ALA A 190 -67.53 27.42 -87.02
N LYS A 191 -66.99 26.21 -87.11
CA LYS A 191 -67.11 25.36 -88.31
C LYS A 191 -68.55 24.87 -88.56
N ARG A 192 -69.35 24.65 -87.51
CA ARG A 192 -70.78 24.31 -87.64
C ARG A 192 -71.64 25.48 -88.11
N LEU A 193 -71.30 26.71 -87.73
CA LEU A 193 -72.00 27.90 -88.24
C LEU A 193 -71.68 28.20 -89.70
N HIS A 194 -70.46 27.92 -90.16
CA HIS A 194 -70.08 28.11 -91.57
C HIS A 194 -70.55 26.99 -92.52
N SER A 195 -71.17 25.92 -92.02
CA SER A 195 -71.77 24.86 -92.85
C SER A 195 -73.30 24.95 -92.93
N LEU A 196 -73.90 26.07 -92.52
CA LEU A 196 -75.34 26.34 -92.53
C LEU A 196 -75.74 27.45 -93.52
N ASP A 197 -74.81 27.91 -94.35
CA ASP A 197 -75.06 28.64 -95.60
C ASP A 197 -74.74 27.73 -96.79
#